data_AF-A0A5C8RMG4-F1
#
_entry.id   AF-A0A5C8RMG4-F1
#
_cell.length_a   1.000
_cell.length_b   1.000
_cell.length_c   1.000
_cell.angle_alpha   90.00
_cell.angle_beta   90.00
_cell.angle_gamma   90.00
#
_symmetry.space_group_name_H-M   'P 1'
#
loop_
_entity.id
_entity.type
_entity.pdbx_description
1 polymer ?
#
loop_
_entity_poly.entity_id
_entity_poly.type
_entity_poly.pdbx_seq_one_letter_code
_entity_poly.pdbx_strand_id
1 'polypeptide(L)'
;LIQEGSRFTADHPGLPISYTTSFLRDNVVATFQNSTDYVETKVTAYRNGDLLLDHSGAYVAQYYITWDELSYDHQGKEVLTPKAWDRNGQDLTAHFTTSIPLKGNVRNLSVKIRECTGLAWEWWRTVYEKTDLPLVRKRTISIWGTTLYPQVEDKVEND
;
A
#
# COMPACT_ATOMS: atom_id res chain seq x y z
N LEU A 1 -7.92 -27.46 -23.86
CA LEU A 1 -8.95 -26.53 -24.38
C LEU A 1 -8.39 -25.60 -25.45
N ILE A 2 -7.54 -24.61 -25.15
CA ILE A 2 -7.06 -23.67 -26.20
C ILE A 2 -6.02 -24.31 -27.15
N GLN A 3 -5.25 -25.28 -26.69
CA GLN A 3 -4.22 -25.95 -27.50
C GLN A 3 -4.79 -26.92 -28.56
N GLU A 4 -5.95 -27.52 -28.27
CA GLU A 4 -6.63 -28.45 -29.17
C GLU A 4 -7.33 -27.65 -30.28
N GLY A 5 -7.22 -28.11 -31.54
CA GLY A 5 -7.79 -27.40 -32.69
C GLY A 5 -7.04 -26.11 -33.08
N SER A 6 -5.87 -25.85 -32.50
CA SER A 6 -5.01 -24.70 -32.84
C SER A 6 -4.43 -24.76 -34.26
N ARG A 7 -4.32 -25.97 -34.83
CA ARG A 7 -3.94 -26.22 -36.23
C ARG A 7 -5.04 -27.02 -36.90
N PHE A 8 -5.50 -26.52 -38.04
CA PHE A 8 -6.43 -27.25 -38.89
C PHE A 8 -5.82 -28.57 -39.36
N THR A 9 -6.60 -29.66 -39.25
CA THR A 9 -6.30 -30.95 -39.87
C THR A 9 -7.52 -31.45 -40.63
N ALA A 10 -7.29 -32.32 -41.61
CA ALA A 10 -8.35 -32.88 -42.45
C ALA A 10 -9.28 -33.86 -41.71
N ASP A 11 -8.88 -34.31 -40.52
CA ASP A 11 -9.64 -35.27 -39.71
C ASP A 11 -10.94 -34.66 -39.15
N HIS A 12 -11.00 -33.33 -39.13
CA HIS A 12 -12.18 -32.57 -38.70
C HIS A 12 -12.35 -31.35 -39.62
N PRO A 13 -13.36 -31.34 -40.51
CA PRO A 13 -13.55 -30.30 -41.53
C PRO A 13 -13.95 -28.93 -40.96
N GLY A 14 -14.16 -28.83 -39.65
CA GLY A 14 -14.65 -27.64 -38.99
C GLY A 14 -16.16 -27.47 -39.18
N LEU A 15 -16.78 -26.75 -38.25
CA LEU A 15 -18.18 -26.35 -38.34
C LEU A 15 -18.22 -24.82 -38.53
N PRO A 16 -19.23 -24.27 -39.22
CA PRO A 16 -19.40 -22.82 -39.30
C PRO A 16 -19.63 -22.22 -37.90
N ILE A 17 -18.75 -21.32 -37.48
CA ILE A 17 -18.83 -20.63 -36.16
C ILE A 17 -19.23 -19.15 -36.27
N SER A 18 -19.29 -18.62 -37.49
CA SER A 18 -19.65 -17.23 -37.76
C SER A 18 -20.16 -17.07 -39.19
N TYR A 19 -21.00 -16.06 -39.41
CA TYR A 19 -21.48 -15.65 -40.73
C TYR A 19 -21.60 -14.11 -40.78
N THR A 20 -21.63 -13.55 -41.98
CA THR A 20 -21.75 -12.10 -42.20
C THR A 20 -22.84 -11.85 -43.24
N THR A 21 -23.70 -10.87 -42.98
CA THR A 21 -24.78 -10.48 -43.89
C THR A 21 -24.50 -9.12 -44.52
N SER A 22 -25.02 -8.90 -45.73
CA SER A 22 -24.93 -7.63 -46.45
C SER A 22 -26.31 -7.26 -46.99
N PHE A 23 -26.60 -5.97 -47.06
CA PHE A 23 -27.85 -5.48 -47.64
C PHE A 23 -27.86 -5.72 -49.15
N LEU A 24 -28.94 -6.33 -49.67
CA LEU A 24 -29.08 -6.59 -51.11
C LEU A 24 -29.10 -5.31 -51.97
N ARG A 25 -29.48 -4.17 -51.38
CA ARG A 25 -29.66 -2.90 -52.10
C ARG A 25 -28.34 -2.29 -52.59
N ASP A 26 -27.32 -2.33 -51.74
CA ASP A 26 -26.06 -1.60 -51.90
C ASP A 26 -24.83 -2.44 -51.54
N ASN A 27 -25.03 -3.73 -51.21
CA ASN A 27 -23.99 -4.67 -50.75
C ASN A 27 -23.20 -4.18 -49.53
N VAL A 28 -23.77 -3.28 -48.73
CA VAL A 28 -23.16 -2.78 -47.50
C VAL A 28 -23.30 -3.84 -46.40
N VAL A 29 -22.25 -4.07 -45.63
CA VAL A 29 -22.26 -5.00 -44.49
C VAL A 29 -23.28 -4.56 -43.45
N ALA A 30 -24.14 -5.48 -43.03
CA ALA A 30 -25.12 -5.20 -41.97
C ALA A 30 -24.43 -5.24 -40.60
N THR A 31 -24.53 -4.14 -39.86
CA THR A 31 -23.96 -4.01 -38.50
C THR A 31 -25.06 -4.15 -37.45
N PHE A 32 -24.82 -4.97 -36.42
CA PHE A 32 -25.72 -5.11 -35.28
C PHE A 32 -25.22 -4.24 -34.11
N GLN A 33 -25.95 -3.16 -33.82
CA GLN A 33 -25.70 -2.34 -32.65
C GLN A 33 -26.43 -2.93 -31.43
N ASN A 34 -25.70 -3.32 -30.40
CA ASN A 34 -26.27 -3.81 -29.14
C ASN A 34 -25.84 -2.90 -27.99
N SER A 35 -26.75 -2.60 -27.06
CA SER A 35 -26.48 -1.83 -25.85
C SER A 35 -27.28 -2.39 -24.69
N THR A 36 -26.66 -2.52 -23.53
CA THR A 36 -27.32 -2.94 -22.29
C THR A 36 -26.64 -2.29 -21.10
N ASP A 37 -27.41 -2.02 -20.05
CA ASP A 37 -26.87 -1.56 -18.78
C ASP A 37 -26.46 -2.77 -17.94
N TYR A 38 -25.32 -2.67 -17.27
CA TYR A 38 -24.85 -3.67 -16.33
C TYR A 38 -24.20 -2.99 -15.12
N VAL A 39 -24.24 -3.67 -13.98
CA VAL A 39 -23.56 -3.21 -12.77
C VAL A 39 -22.18 -3.85 -12.72
N GLU A 40 -21.14 -3.05 -12.87
CA GLU A 40 -19.76 -3.47 -12.73
C GLU A 40 -19.35 -3.50 -11.25
N THR A 41 -19.03 -4.67 -10.73
CA THR A 41 -18.50 -4.81 -9.37
C THR A 41 -16.98 -4.82 -9.39
N LYS A 42 -16.34 -3.82 -8.78
CA LYS A 42 -14.88 -3.75 -8.58
C LYS A 42 -14.52 -4.04 -7.14
N VAL A 43 -13.54 -4.92 -6.93
CA VAL A 43 -13.05 -5.30 -5.61
C VAL A 43 -11.57 -4.98 -5.53
N THR A 44 -11.18 -4.20 -4.50
CA THR A 44 -9.76 -3.94 -4.19
C THR A 44 -9.49 -4.43 -2.77
N ALA A 45 -8.48 -5.28 -2.61
CA ALA A 45 -8.09 -5.81 -1.31
C ALA A 45 -6.78 -5.16 -0.85
N TYR A 46 -6.80 -4.58 0.35
CA TYR A 46 -5.62 -4.05 1.02
C TYR A 46 -5.24 -5.00 2.15
N ARG A 47 -4.00 -5.52 2.12
CA ARG A 47 -3.50 -6.40 3.17
C ARG A 47 -3.11 -5.57 4.41
N ASN A 48 -3.20 -6.21 5.58
CA ASN A 48 -2.61 -5.66 6.80
C ASN A 48 -1.08 -5.66 6.69
N GLY A 49 -0.43 -4.83 7.49
CA GLY A 49 1.01 -4.76 7.57
C GLY A 49 1.49 -4.45 8.98
N ASP A 50 2.76 -4.70 9.25
CA ASP A 50 3.40 -4.43 10.54
C ASP A 50 4.50 -3.38 10.40
N LEU A 51 4.52 -2.42 11.31
CA LEU A 51 5.60 -1.45 11.48
C LEU A 51 6.42 -1.82 12.73
N LEU A 52 7.62 -2.34 12.53
CA LEU A 52 8.56 -2.66 13.60
C LEU A 52 9.51 -1.49 13.81
N LEU A 53 9.72 -1.13 15.08
CA LEU A 53 10.70 -0.13 15.49
C LEU A 53 11.77 -0.84 16.31
N ASP A 54 13.03 -0.53 16.01
CA ASP A 54 14.20 -1.01 16.72
C ASP A 54 15.10 0.17 17.09
N HIS A 55 15.42 0.33 18.37
CA HIS A 55 16.33 1.36 18.87
C HIS A 55 17.46 0.72 19.67
N SER A 56 18.66 0.84 19.12
CA SER A 56 19.91 0.38 19.72
C SER A 56 20.95 1.51 19.84
N GLY A 57 20.54 2.77 19.63
CA GLY A 57 21.43 3.94 19.71
C GLY A 57 21.78 4.35 21.13
N ALA A 58 22.99 4.88 21.33
CA ALA A 58 23.47 5.40 22.61
C ALA A 58 22.89 6.81 22.93
N TYR A 59 21.57 6.95 22.83
CA TYR A 59 20.83 8.20 22.99
C TYR A 59 19.36 7.95 23.37
N VAL A 60 18.70 9.00 23.86
CA VAL A 60 17.24 9.00 24.07
C VAL A 60 16.57 9.32 22.73
N ALA A 61 15.62 8.50 22.31
CA ALA A 61 14.83 8.70 21.09
C ALA A 61 13.35 8.92 21.42
N GLN A 62 12.68 9.72 20.60
CA GLN A 62 11.23 9.91 20.62
C GLN A 62 10.66 9.66 19.22
N TYR A 63 9.54 8.96 19.18
CA TYR A 63 8.81 8.66 17.96
C TYR A 63 7.53 9.49 17.89
N TYR A 64 7.16 9.86 16.68
CA TYR A 64 5.90 10.50 16.34
C TYR A 64 5.35 9.78 15.12
N ILE A 65 4.43 8.86 15.37
CA ILE A 65 3.82 8.00 14.37
C ILE A 65 2.32 8.30 14.34
N THR A 66 1.83 8.69 13.17
CA THR A 66 0.44 9.05 12.94
C THR A 66 -0.06 8.47 11.64
N TRP A 67 -1.35 8.17 11.57
CA TRP A 67 -1.99 7.68 10.36
C TRP A 67 -3.49 7.97 10.39
N ASP A 68 -4.15 7.79 9.25
CA ASP A 68 -5.61 7.83 9.15
C ASP A 68 -6.16 6.42 8.94
N GLU A 69 -7.27 6.10 9.60
CA GLU A 69 -8.07 4.91 9.29
C GLU A 69 -9.19 5.31 8.33
N LEU A 70 -9.18 4.71 7.13
CA LEU A 70 -10.21 4.88 6.11
C LEU A 70 -11.45 4.05 6.45
N SER A 71 -12.61 4.69 6.40
CA SER A 71 -13.92 4.04 6.42
C SER A 71 -14.85 4.71 5.40
N TYR A 72 -15.99 4.09 5.15
CA TYR A 72 -17.05 4.65 4.29
C TYR A 72 -18.32 4.81 5.11
N ASP A 73 -18.98 5.96 4.98
CA ASP A 73 -20.28 6.18 5.59
C ASP A 73 -21.40 5.46 4.81
N HIS A 74 -22.64 5.58 5.30
CA HIS A 74 -23.80 4.97 4.64
C HIS A 74 -24.08 5.52 3.24
N GLN A 75 -23.51 6.67 2.89
CA GLN A 75 -23.61 7.29 1.56
C GLN A 75 -22.44 6.91 0.65
N GLY A 76 -21.47 6.12 1.13
CA GLY A 76 -20.28 5.73 0.38
C GLY A 76 -19.22 6.82 0.30
N LYS A 77 -19.29 7.86 1.14
CA LYS A 77 -18.26 8.89 1.23
C LYS A 77 -17.11 8.41 2.11
N GLU A 78 -15.90 8.72 1.68
CA GLU A 78 -14.68 8.44 2.45
C GLU A 78 -14.62 9.27 3.73
N VAL A 79 -14.35 8.59 4.85
CA VAL A 79 -14.12 9.19 6.17
C VAL A 79 -12.74 8.77 6.64
N LEU A 80 -11.89 9.76 6.92
CA LEU A 80 -10.55 9.56 7.47
C LEU A 80 -10.58 9.86 8.97
N THR A 81 -10.28 8.84 9.78
CA THR A 81 -10.20 8.99 11.24
C THR A 81 -8.74 9.05 11.68
N PRO A 82 -8.25 10.18 12.22
CA PRO A 82 -6.86 10.30 12.63
C PRO A 82 -6.55 9.41 13.84
N LYS A 83 -5.39 8.77 13.79
CA LYS A 83 -4.83 7.92 14.83
C LYS A 83 -3.36 8.28 15.07
N ALA A 84 -2.91 8.01 16.29
CA ALA A 84 -1.54 8.20 16.71
C ALA A 84 -1.10 6.98 17.51
N TRP A 85 0.19 6.68 17.45
CA TRP A 85 0.77 5.68 18.33
C TRP A 85 0.71 6.15 19.80
N ASP A 86 0.37 5.24 20.70
CA ASP A 86 0.08 5.50 22.11
C ASP A 86 1.30 6.02 22.89
N ARG A 87 2.51 5.69 22.42
CA ARG A 87 3.77 6.11 23.03
C ARG A 87 4.46 7.27 22.30
N ASN A 88 3.72 8.00 21.48
CA ASN A 88 4.26 9.18 20.80
C ASN A 88 4.83 10.19 21.82
N GLY A 89 6.04 10.67 21.53
CA GLY A 89 6.75 11.65 22.37
C GLY A 89 7.27 11.12 23.71
N GLN A 90 7.16 9.82 24.01
CA GLN A 90 7.81 9.23 25.19
C GLN A 90 9.31 9.06 24.96
N ASP A 91 10.11 9.34 25.99
CA ASP A 91 11.55 9.12 25.99
C ASP A 91 11.87 7.62 26.02
N LEU A 92 12.52 7.11 24.98
CA LEU A 92 12.90 5.71 24.84
C LEU A 92 14.42 5.57 24.75
N THR A 93 14.99 4.67 25.55
CA THR A 93 16.42 4.35 25.56
C THR A 93 16.67 2.98 24.94
N ALA A 94 17.90 2.72 24.49
CA ALA A 94 18.30 1.40 24.02
C ALA A 94 18.32 0.36 25.15
N HIS A 95 18.06 -0.93 24.91
CA HIS A 95 17.50 -1.50 23.68
C HIS A 95 15.96 -1.44 23.72
N PHE A 96 15.32 -0.87 22.71
CA PHE A 96 13.87 -0.79 22.61
C PHE A 96 13.36 -1.40 21.31
N THR A 97 12.37 -2.28 21.41
CA THR A 97 11.68 -2.88 20.26
C THR A 97 10.18 -2.84 20.43
N THR A 98 9.46 -2.62 19.33
CA THR A 98 8.00 -2.75 19.31
C THR A 98 7.51 -3.07 17.90
N SER A 99 6.32 -3.66 17.82
CA SER A 99 5.62 -3.93 16.55
C SER A 99 4.24 -3.30 16.61
N ILE A 100 3.95 -2.40 15.68
CA ILE A 100 2.67 -1.71 15.56
C ILE A 100 1.88 -2.39 14.43
N PRO A 101 0.79 -3.11 14.76
CA PRO A 101 -0.05 -3.73 13.75
C PRO A 101 -0.92 -2.68 13.06
N LEU A 102 -0.82 -2.60 11.73
CA LEU A 102 -1.55 -1.66 10.89
C LEU A 102 -2.53 -2.42 9.98
N LYS A 103 -3.81 -2.02 10.03
CA LYS A 103 -4.85 -2.62 9.18
C LYS A 103 -4.73 -2.13 7.74
N GLY A 104 -5.26 -2.89 6.78
CA GLY A 104 -5.25 -2.52 5.36
C GLY A 104 -5.96 -1.20 5.00
N ASN A 105 -6.82 -0.70 5.89
CA ASN A 105 -7.49 0.59 5.73
C ASN A 105 -6.66 1.79 6.23
N VAL A 106 -5.43 1.58 6.69
CA VAL A 106 -4.53 2.67 7.07
C VAL A 106 -4.08 3.49 5.86
N ARG A 107 -4.10 4.81 5.99
CA ARG A 107 -3.66 5.81 5.00
C ARG A 107 -2.79 6.87 5.65
N ASN A 108 -2.04 7.62 4.84
CA ASN A 108 -1.23 8.77 5.27
C ASN A 108 -0.29 8.47 6.45
N LEU A 109 0.31 7.27 6.46
CA LEU A 109 1.21 6.85 7.52
C LEU A 109 2.44 7.75 7.53
N SER A 110 2.65 8.42 8.65
CA SER A 110 3.76 9.34 8.86
C SER A 110 4.59 8.87 10.06
N VAL A 111 5.90 8.86 9.89
CA VAL A 111 6.85 8.47 10.93
C VAL A 111 7.93 9.53 11.03
N LYS A 112 8.05 10.10 12.22
CA LYS A 112 9.14 10.99 12.61
C LYS A 112 9.84 10.44 13.84
N ILE A 113 11.17 10.45 13.80
CA ILE A 113 12.04 9.98 14.87
C ILE A 113 13.04 11.09 15.16
N ARG A 114 13.18 11.45 16.43
CA ARG A 114 14.18 12.41 16.91
C ARG A 114 14.99 11.85 18.06
N GLU A 115 16.25 12.21 18.13
CA GLU A 115 17.14 11.88 19.24
C GLU A 115 17.45 13.12 20.09
N CYS A 116 17.78 12.90 21.37
CA CYS A 116 18.24 13.95 22.27
C CYS A 116 19.76 14.12 22.15
N THR A 117 20.22 15.27 21.66
CA THR A 117 21.67 15.52 21.47
C THR A 117 22.35 16.00 22.77
N GLY A 118 21.59 16.55 23.72
CA GLY A 118 22.09 17.20 24.93
C GLY A 118 22.75 18.57 24.70
N LEU A 119 22.66 19.14 23.49
CA LEU A 119 23.21 20.46 23.17
C LEU A 119 22.20 21.57 23.49
N ALA A 120 22.64 22.60 24.23
CA ALA A 120 21.80 23.72 24.67
C ALA A 120 21.05 24.45 23.54
N TRP A 121 21.61 24.46 22.34
CA TRP A 121 21.05 25.12 21.15
C TRP A 121 20.41 24.14 20.15
N GLU A 122 20.48 22.83 20.37
CA GLU A 122 19.96 21.80 19.46
C GLU A 122 19.48 20.56 20.22
N TRP A 123 18.63 20.74 21.25
CA TRP A 123 18.31 19.68 22.21
C TRP A 123 17.75 18.39 21.57
N TRP A 124 17.06 18.53 20.44
CA TRP A 124 16.52 17.42 19.65
C TRP A 124 16.98 17.52 18.20
N ARG A 125 17.44 16.39 17.64
CA ARG A 125 17.80 16.25 16.22
C ARG A 125 16.90 15.22 15.55
N THR A 126 16.38 15.53 14.38
CA THR A 126 15.57 14.58 13.60
C THR A 126 16.50 13.55 12.95
N VAL A 127 16.25 12.27 13.23
CA VAL A 127 16.99 11.13 12.66
C VAL A 127 16.30 10.60 11.41
N TYR A 128 14.97 10.61 11.41
CA TYR A 128 14.15 10.12 10.31
C TYR A 128 12.83 10.87 10.26
N GLU A 129 12.39 11.26 9.07
CA GLU A 129 11.09 11.88 8.85
C GLU A 129 10.60 11.52 7.46
N LYS A 130 9.51 10.74 7.39
CA LYS A 130 8.78 10.48 6.14
C LYS A 130 7.28 10.54 6.38
N THR A 131 6.60 11.17 5.43
CA THR A 131 5.13 11.20 5.31
C THR A 131 4.69 10.27 4.19
N ASP A 132 3.39 9.94 4.16
CA ASP A 132 2.77 9.15 3.08
C ASP A 132 3.48 7.82 2.80
N LEU A 133 3.94 7.15 3.87
CA LEU A 133 4.59 5.86 3.76
C LEU A 133 3.60 4.81 3.23
N PRO A 134 3.98 4.03 2.20
CA PRO A 134 3.14 2.94 1.73
C PRO A 134 3.04 1.86 2.81
N LEU A 135 1.81 1.39 3.01
CA LEU A 135 1.52 0.23 3.86
C LEU A 135 2.00 -1.04 3.15
N VAL A 136 3.17 -1.50 3.57
CA VAL A 136 3.80 -2.76 3.11
C VAL A 136 3.51 -3.86 4.12
N ARG A 137 3.70 -5.12 3.72
CA ARG A 137 3.49 -6.27 4.62
C ARG A 137 4.29 -6.15 5.91
N LYS A 138 5.57 -5.78 5.82
CA LYS A 138 6.42 -5.53 6.98
C LYS A 138 7.42 -4.43 6.68
N ARG A 139 7.44 -3.41 7.53
CA ARG A 139 8.46 -2.35 7.54
C ARG A 139 9.20 -2.40 8.86
N THR A 140 10.53 -2.35 8.82
CA THR A 140 11.36 -2.27 10.02
C THR A 140 12.20 -1.00 9.95
N ILE A 141 12.03 -0.12 10.94
CA ILE A 141 12.80 1.11 11.07
C ILE A 141 13.72 0.94 12.27
N SER A 142 15.01 0.82 11.99
CA SER A 142 16.05 0.61 12.99
C SER A 142 16.89 1.87 13.12
N ILE A 143 17.12 2.33 14.35
CA ILE A 143 18.00 3.46 14.67
C ILE A 143 19.12 3.01 15.60
N TRP A 144 20.35 3.44 15.32
CA TRP A 144 21.53 3.11 16.11
C TRP A 144 22.59 4.23 16.04
N GLY A 145 23.79 3.95 16.52
CA GLY A 145 24.91 4.90 16.52
C GLY A 145 24.99 5.71 17.82
N THR A 146 25.45 6.95 17.71
CA THR A 146 25.68 7.86 18.86
C THR A 146 24.97 9.18 18.65
N THR A 147 24.80 9.98 19.71
CA THR A 147 24.18 11.32 19.67
C THR A 147 24.79 12.28 18.64
N LEU A 148 26.05 12.10 18.24
CA LEU A 148 26.70 12.94 17.23
C LEU A 148 26.49 12.41 15.82
N TYR A 149 26.38 11.09 15.68
CA TYR A 149 26.25 10.39 14.41
C TYR A 149 25.17 9.30 14.54
N PRO A 150 23.89 9.69 14.59
CA PRO A 150 22.80 8.72 14.53
C PRO A 150 22.76 8.08 13.14
N GLN A 151 22.45 6.79 13.09
CA GLN A 151 22.23 6.06 11.86
C GLN A 151 20.82 5.47 11.85
N VAL A 152 20.27 5.30 10.66
CA VAL A 152 18.92 4.75 10.47
C VAL A 152 18.88 3.84 9.25
N GLU A 153 18.12 2.76 9.37
CA GLU A 153 17.72 1.88 8.26
C GLU A 153 16.20 1.83 8.19
N ASP A 154 15.66 1.92 6.97
CA ASP A 154 14.25 1.72 6.66
C ASP A 154 14.14 0.52 5.73
N LYS A 155 13.91 -0.65 6.30
CA LYS A 155 13.84 -1.93 5.58
C LYS A 155 12.40 -2.29 5.27
N VAL A 156 12.15 -2.63 4.01
CA VAL A 156 10.83 -3.05 3.50
C VAL A 156 10.88 -4.51 3.08
N GLU A 157 9.96 -5.32 3.60
CA GLU A 157 9.74 -6.72 3.24
C GLU A 157 8.29 -6.86 2.75
N ASN A 158 8.11 -7.15 1.46
CA ASN A 158 6.79 -7.10 0.80
C ASN A 158 6.39 -8.40 0.11
N ASP A 159 6.99 -9.52 0.53
CA ASP A 159 6.74 -10.87 0.01
C ASP A 159 5.28 -11.34 0.19
#